data_AF-R0D7H8-F1
#
_entry.id   AF-R0D7H8-F1
#
_cell.length_a   1.000
_cell.length_b   1.000
_cell.length_c   1.000
_cell.angle_alpha   90.00
_cell.angle_beta   90.00
_cell.angle_gamma   90.00
#
_symmetry.space_group_name_H-M   'P 1'
#
loop_
_entity.id
_entity.type
_entity.pdbx_description
1 polymer ?
#
loop_
_entity_poly.entity_id
_entity_poly.type
_entity_poly.pdbx_seq_one_letter_code
_entity_poly.pdbx_strand_id
1 'polypeptide(L)' 'MKHLSNRYAKVMEYKGMDICTLRVAAPSDGDELGYRIDDILYDGMVFDGIGEAMEAIESLGSHSEEAEE' A
#
# COMPACT_ATOMS: atom_id res chain seq x y z
N MET A 1 2.90 -1.71 -10.12
CA MET A 1 4.29 -1.74 -9.59
C MET A 1 5.20 -0.78 -10.30
N LYS A 2 5.09 0.49 -9.92
CA LYS A 2 5.94 1.59 -10.39
C LYS A 2 6.81 2.15 -9.26
N HIS A 3 6.39 2.00 -8.00
CA HIS A 3 7.02 2.62 -6.84
C HIS A 3 7.66 1.59 -5.91
N LEU A 4 7.02 0.43 -5.73
CA LEU A 4 7.56 -0.67 -4.94
C LEU A 4 8.59 -1.47 -5.72
N SER A 5 9.60 -1.94 -4.98
CA SER A 5 10.61 -2.85 -5.50
C SER A 5 9.98 -4.15 -6.00
N ASN A 6 10.67 -4.83 -6.93
CA ASN A 6 10.24 -6.13 -7.42
C ASN A 6 10.10 -7.17 -6.28
N ARG A 7 10.62 -6.95 -5.07
CA ARG A 7 10.40 -7.84 -3.92
C ARG A 7 8.93 -7.96 -3.49
N TYR A 8 8.07 -7.03 -3.92
CA TYR A 8 6.64 -7.05 -3.62
C TYR A 8 5.83 -7.71 -4.75
N ALA A 9 4.70 -8.32 -4.42
CA ALA A 9 3.69 -8.83 -5.36
C ALA A 9 2.36 -8.14 -5.13
N LYS A 10 1.66 -7.86 -6.22
CA LYS A 10 0.34 -7.23 -6.22
C LYS A 10 -0.62 -8.30 -5.73
N VAL A 11 -1.32 -7.98 -4.64
CA VAL A 11 -2.36 -8.85 -4.09
C VAL A 11 -3.67 -8.48 -4.78
N MET A 12 -3.99 -7.20 -4.83
CA MET A 12 -5.19 -6.68 -5.47
C MET A 12 -5.05 -5.21 -5.86
N GLU A 13 -6.07 -4.69 -6.54
CA GLU A 13 -6.23 -3.27 -6.85
C GLU A 13 -7.46 -2.74 -6.14
N TYR A 14 -7.35 -1.55 -5.55
CA TYR A 14 -8.44 -0.87 -4.87
C TYR A 14 -8.44 0.62 -5.20
N LYS A 15 -9.57 1.13 -5.74
CA LYS A 15 -9.72 2.54 -6.21
C LYS A 15 -8.58 3.02 -7.13
N GLY A 16 -8.04 2.13 -7.97
CA GLY A 16 -6.92 2.43 -8.87
C GLY A 16 -5.54 2.39 -8.22
N MET A 17 -5.44 2.01 -6.95
CA MET A 17 -4.19 1.82 -6.22
C MET A 17 -3.89 0.33 -6.03
N ASP A 18 -2.64 -0.06 -6.26
CA ASP A 18 -2.18 -1.44 -6.15
C ASP A 18 -1.78 -1.76 -4.70
N ILE A 19 -2.52 -2.64 -4.03
CA ILE A 19 -2.15 -3.17 -2.72
C ILE A 19 -1.24 -4.37 -2.92
N CYS A 20 -0.05 -4.31 -2.34
CA CYS A 20 1.03 -5.25 -2.52
C CYS A 20 1.49 -5.85 -1.20
N THR A 21 2.12 -7.02 -1.24
CA THR A 21 2.77 -7.65 -0.08
C THR A 21 4.12 -8.21 -0.48
N LEU A 22 5.00 -8.49 0.48
CA LEU A 22 6.30 -9.10 0.19
C LEU A 22 6.12 -10.49 -0.43
N ARG A 23 6.82 -10.75 -1.54
CA ARG A 23 6.84 -12.07 -2.20
C ARG A 23 7.55 -13.11 -1.36
N VAL A 24 8.63 -12.69 -0.74
CA VAL A 24 9.47 -13.49 0.14
C VAL A 24 9.86 -12.56 1.27
N ALA A 25 9.46 -12.92 2.48
CA ALA A 25 9.90 -12.22 3.68
C ALA A 25 11.16 -12.91 4.21
N ALA A 26 12.23 -12.14 4.35
CA ALA A 26 13.44 -12.54 5.03
C ALA A 26 13.50 -11.83 6.39
N PRO A 27 12.99 -12.44 7.47
CA PRO A 27 13.01 -11.80 8.79
C PRO A 27 14.43 -11.53 9.28
N SER A 28 15.43 -12.27 8.79
CA SER A 28 16.85 -12.02 9.06
C SER A 28 17.38 -10.72 8.46
N ASP A 29 16.76 -10.22 7.38
CA ASP A 29 17.05 -8.91 6.76
C ASP A 29 16.23 -7.78 7.40
N GLY A 30 15.40 -8.10 8.40
CA GLY A 30 14.50 -7.14 9.04
C GLY A 30 13.27 -6.83 8.19
N ASP A 31 12.88 -7.72 7.27
CA ASP A 31 11.69 -7.52 6.46
C ASP A 31 10.42 -7.48 7.33
N GLU A 32 9.66 -6.40 7.19
CA GLU A 32 8.37 -6.21 7.84
C GLU A 32 7.29 -6.97 7.08
N LEU A 33 6.64 -7.92 7.75
CA LEU A 33 5.49 -8.63 7.21
C LEU A 33 4.28 -7.69 7.18
N GLY A 34 3.68 -7.50 6.00
CA GLY A 34 2.52 -6.64 5.86
C GLY A 34 2.17 -6.33 4.42
N TYR A 35 1.26 -5.38 4.26
CA TYR A 35 0.80 -4.84 3.00
C TYR A 35 1.36 -3.44 2.80
N ARG A 36 1.68 -3.10 1.56
CA ARG A 36 2.15 -1.77 1.13
C ARG A 36 1.38 -1.37 -0.11
N ILE A 37 1.13 -0.09 -0.28
CA ILE A 37 0.47 0.43 -1.48
C ILE A 37 1.54 0.90 -2.45
N ASP A 38 1.45 0.50 -3.72
CA ASP A 38 2.38 0.92 -4.79
C ASP A 38 2.10 2.34 -5.28
N ASP A 39 2.09 3.28 -4.35
CA ASP A 39 1.86 4.69 -4.62
C ASP A 39 2.75 5.56 -3.72
N ILE A 40 3.22 6.68 -4.27
CA ILE A 40 4.14 7.59 -3.58
C ILE A 40 3.52 8.22 -2.33
N LEU A 41 2.19 8.37 -2.30
CA LEU A 41 1.46 8.92 -1.15
C LEU A 41 1.55 8.02 0.09
N TYR A 42 1.82 6.73 -0.10
CA TYR A 42 1.92 5.72 0.94
C TYR A 42 3.34 5.16 1.09
N ASP A 43 4.34 5.87 0.56
CA ASP A 43 5.73 5.45 0.67
C ASP A 43 6.15 5.33 2.14
N GLY A 44 6.79 4.21 2.47
CA GLY A 44 7.19 3.89 3.84
C GLY A 44 6.07 3.41 4.77
N MET A 45 4.80 3.43 4.35
CA MET A 45 3.71 2.88 5.15
C MET A 45 3.63 1.35 5.00
N VAL A 46 3.44 0.68 6.14
CA VAL A 46 3.19 -0.77 6.22
C VAL A 46 1.90 -0.96 6.97
N PHE A 47 1.02 -1.77 6.38
CA PHE A 47 -0.28 -2.12 6.94
C PHE A 47 -0.28 -3.58 7.36
N ASP A 48 -0.82 -3.89 8.54
CA ASP A 48 -0.88 -5.27 9.02
C ASP A 48 -1.92 -6.09 8.24
N GLY A 49 -2.91 -5.43 7.63
CA GLY A 49 -4.01 -6.06 6.91
C GLY A 49 -4.41 -5.33 5.63
N ILE A 50 -5.03 -6.07 4.71
CA ILE A 50 -5.63 -5.49 3.49
C ILE A 50 -6.72 -4.48 3.86
N GLY A 51 -7.55 -4.79 4.87
CA GLY A 51 -8.61 -3.89 5.34
C GLY A 51 -8.07 -2.53 5.79
N GLU A 52 -6.99 -2.54 6.58
CA GLU A 52 -6.33 -1.32 7.05
C GLU A 52 -5.72 -0.51 5.88
N ALA A 53 -5.10 -1.19 4.91
CA ALA A 53 -4.62 -0.54 3.69
C ALA A 53 -5.77 0.08 2.88
N MET A 54 -6.92 -0.60 2.79
CA MET A 54 -8.11 -0.07 2.12
C MET A 54 -8.65 1.15 2.87
N GLU A 55 -8.77 1.10 4.20
CA GLU A 55 -9.21 2.23 5.02
C GLU A 55 -8.28 3.44 4.86
N ALA A 56 -6.96 3.23 4.76
CA ALA A 56 -6.00 4.29 4.46
C ALA A 56 -6.18 4.89 3.06
N ILE A 57 -6.54 4.06 2.07
CA ILE A 57 -6.93 4.51 0.74
C ILE A 57 -8.18 5.38 0.79
N GLU A 58 -9.20 4.95 1.53
CA GLU A 58 -10.43 5.71 1.68
C GLU A 58 -10.20 7.03 2.41
N SER A 59 -9.43 7.01 3.51
CA SER A 59 -9.15 8.19 4.32
C SER A 59 -8.35 9.26 3.57
N LEU A 60 -7.44 8.86 2.67
CA LEU A 60 -6.67 9.82 1.87
C LEU A 60 -7.45 10.31 0.64
N GLY A 61 -8.25 9.42 0.04
CA GLY A 61 -9.15 9.76 -1.07
C GLY A 61 -10.20 10.79 -0.68
N SER A 62 -10.70 10.74 0.55
CA SER A 62 -11.65 11.74 1.08
C SER A 62 -11.09 13.16 1.13
N HIS A 63 -9.76 13.35 1.18
CA HIS A 63 -9.14 14.67 1.19
C HIS A 63 -8.97 15.30 -0.21
N SER A 64 -9.19 14.55 -1.30
CA SER A 64 -9.06 15.08 -2.67
C SER A 64 -10.38 15.54 -3.29
N GLU A 65 -11.53 15.21 -2.68
CA GLU A 65 -12.86 15.63 -3.17
C GLU A 65 -13.39 16.90 -2.47
N GLU A 66 -12.68 17.45 -1.47
CA GLU A 66 -13.00 18.72 -0.80
C GLU A 66 -12.05 19.86 -1.25
N ALA A 67 -11.93 20.09 -2.56
CA ALA A 67 -11.22 21.26 -3.11
C ALA A 67 -11.93 21.91 -4.31
N GLU A 68 -13.22 21.61 -4.50
CA GLU A 68 -14.05 22.25 -5.52
C GLU A 68 -15.42 22.69 -4.97
N GLU A 69 -15.45 23.66 -4.06
CA GLU A 69 -16.60 24.60 -3.93
C GLU A 69 -16.13 26.00 -3.52
#